data_AF-A0A830FZU1-F1
#
_entry.id   AF-A0A830FZU1-F1
#
_cell.length_a   1.000
_cell.length_b   1.000
_cell.length_c   1.000
_cell.angle_alpha   90.00
_cell.angle_beta   90.00
_cell.angle_gamma   90.00
#
_symmetry.space_group_name_H-M   'P 1'
#
loop_
_entity.id
_entity.type
_entity.pdbx_description
1 polymer ?
#
loop_
_entity_poly.entity_id
_entity_poly.type
_entity_poly.pdbx_seq_one_letter_code
_entity_poly.pdbx_strand_id
1 'polypeptide(L)'
;MLTDEIAEPEATAPESLRTQYLAALTAVVEERGAEAVAAETDLSAERVAAVVDDPDSVTLAEAAAVLSCSPDYPAADDYLLEVRDHLMLQMSSAVVDIGALQRAIETDLDPKELQQKVEGRREMTLAEYARVVRHLAVENPW
;
A
#
# COMPACT_ATOMS: atom_id res chain seq x y z
N MET A 1 -7.82 -4.79 3.69
CA MET A 1 -6.58 -5.43 3.19
C MET A 1 -5.41 -4.47 3.28
N LEU A 2 -5.43 -3.31 2.61
CA LEU A 2 -4.41 -2.26 2.79
C LEU A 2 -4.59 -1.50 4.11
N THR A 3 -5.83 -1.17 4.46
CA THR A 3 -6.25 -0.43 5.66
C THR A 3 -6.67 -1.33 6.83
N ASP A 4 -6.49 -2.66 6.70
CA ASP A 4 -6.86 -3.58 7.78
C ASP A 4 -5.89 -3.46 8.95
N GLU A 5 -6.38 -3.79 10.14
CA GLU A 5 -5.57 -3.88 11.34
C GLU A 5 -4.46 -4.92 11.19
N ILE A 6 -3.25 -4.56 11.64
CA ILE A 6 -2.11 -5.46 11.70
C ILE A 6 -2.09 -6.08 13.10
N ALA A 7 -2.52 -7.35 13.22
CA ALA A 7 -2.75 -7.99 14.53
C ALA A 7 -1.52 -8.05 15.46
N GLU A 8 -0.33 -8.32 14.90
CA GLU A 8 0.92 -8.39 15.67
C GLU A 8 2.00 -7.54 14.97
N PRO A 9 1.91 -6.20 15.06
CA PRO A 9 2.73 -5.32 14.24
C PRO A 9 4.22 -5.39 14.61
N GLU A 10 4.53 -5.65 15.89
CA GLU A 10 5.90 -5.87 16.35
C GLU A 10 6.53 -7.15 15.77
N ALA A 11 5.74 -8.22 15.64
CA ALA A 11 6.18 -9.51 15.09
C ALA A 11 6.13 -9.56 13.56
N THR A 12 5.44 -8.61 12.93
CA THR A 12 5.27 -8.54 11.47
C THR A 12 6.37 -7.69 10.85
N ALA A 13 7.21 -8.33 10.03
CA ALA A 13 8.18 -7.62 9.20
C ALA A 13 7.48 -6.89 8.03
N PRO A 14 7.96 -5.70 7.61
CA PRO A 14 7.40 -4.98 6.46
C PRO A 14 7.34 -5.81 5.18
N GLU A 15 8.33 -6.66 4.93
CA GLU A 15 8.41 -7.55 3.77
C GLU A 15 7.32 -8.64 3.81
N SER A 16 7.01 -9.15 5.01
CA SER A 16 5.93 -10.11 5.22
C SER A 16 4.57 -9.46 4.99
N LEU A 17 4.39 -8.20 5.42
CA LEU A 17 3.17 -7.44 5.16
C LEU A 17 3.00 -7.17 3.65
N ARG A 18 4.06 -6.73 2.98
CA ARG A 18 4.07 -6.57 1.52
C ARG A 18 3.72 -7.87 0.80
N THR A 19 4.25 -9.00 1.26
CA THR A 19 3.95 -10.32 0.68
C THR A 19 2.46 -10.66 0.78
N GLN A 20 1.80 -10.31 1.89
CA GLN A 20 0.36 -10.49 2.03
C GLN A 20 -0.42 -9.62 1.04
N TYR A 21 -0.02 -8.36 0.84
CA TYR A 21 -0.64 -7.50 -0.17
C TYR A 21 -0.49 -8.08 -1.58
N LEU A 22 0.71 -8.51 -1.95
CA LEU A 22 0.99 -9.12 -3.25
C LEU A 22 0.21 -10.42 -3.47
N ALA A 23 0.02 -11.23 -2.43
CA ALA A 23 -0.79 -12.44 -2.52
C ALA A 23 -2.25 -12.12 -2.88
N ALA A 24 -2.82 -11.08 -2.28
CA ALA A 24 -4.17 -10.63 -2.63
C ALA A 24 -4.24 -10.03 -4.05
N LEU A 25 -3.23 -9.28 -4.49
CA LEU A 25 -3.14 -8.82 -5.89
C LEU A 25 -3.07 -9.99 -6.86
N THR A 26 -2.24 -10.98 -6.56
CA THR A 26 -2.07 -12.19 -7.37
C THR A 26 -3.38 -12.96 -7.46
N ALA A 27 -4.11 -13.13 -6.34
CA ALA A 27 -5.40 -13.80 -6.33
C ALA A 27 -6.42 -13.13 -7.27
N VAL A 28 -6.49 -11.79 -7.27
CA VAL A 28 -7.39 -11.06 -8.17
C VAL A 28 -6.97 -11.23 -9.64
N VAL A 29 -5.68 -11.15 -9.93
CA VAL A 29 -5.16 -11.34 -11.30
C VAL A 29 -5.38 -12.77 -11.80
N GLU A 30 -5.18 -13.78 -10.95
CA GLU A 30 -5.42 -15.19 -11.29
C GLU A 30 -6.91 -15.49 -11.52
N GLU A 31 -7.80 -14.91 -10.71
CA GLU A 31 -9.24 -15.10 -10.85
C GLU A 31 -9.79 -14.44 -12.12
N ARG A 32 -9.31 -13.24 -12.43
CA ARG A 32 -9.86 -12.40 -13.52
C ARG A 32 -9.12 -12.57 -14.85
N GLY A 33 -7.85 -12.92 -14.79
CA GLY A 33 -6.94 -12.87 -15.93
C GLY A 33 -6.40 -11.46 -16.18
N ALA A 34 -5.15 -11.39 -16.64
CA ALA A 34 -4.45 -10.12 -16.83
C ALA A 34 -5.12 -9.21 -17.87
N GLU A 35 -5.68 -9.78 -18.95
CA GLU A 35 -6.37 -9.00 -19.97
C GLU A 35 -7.67 -8.35 -19.46
N ALA A 36 -8.40 -9.03 -18.56
CA ALA A 36 -9.63 -8.49 -18.00
C ALA A 36 -9.32 -7.34 -17.03
N VAL A 37 -8.32 -7.52 -16.16
CA VAL A 37 -7.85 -6.47 -15.25
C VAL A 37 -7.36 -5.26 -16.04
N ALA A 38 -6.59 -5.46 -17.11
CA ALA A 38 -6.13 -4.38 -17.98
C ALA A 38 -7.27 -3.65 -18.72
N ALA A 39 -8.39 -4.32 -18.98
CA ALA A 39 -9.55 -3.70 -19.64
C ALA A 39 -10.38 -2.82 -18.69
N GLU A 40 -10.28 -3.07 -17.38
CA GLU A 40 -11.04 -2.37 -16.33
C GLU A 40 -10.21 -1.31 -15.58
N THR A 41 -8.90 -1.28 -15.83
CA THR A 41 -7.96 -0.34 -15.22
C THR A 41 -7.21 0.43 -16.31
N ASP A 42 -6.43 1.44 -15.91
CA ASP A 42 -5.54 2.16 -16.83
C ASP A 42 -4.21 1.43 -17.07
N LEU A 43 -4.07 0.18 -16.60
CA LEU A 43 -2.85 -0.62 -16.73
C LEU A 43 -2.84 -1.42 -18.04
N SER A 44 -1.65 -1.59 -18.62
CA SER A 44 -1.47 -2.55 -19.72
C SER A 44 -1.45 -3.98 -19.18
N ALA A 45 -1.77 -4.97 -20.03
CA ALA A 45 -1.72 -6.38 -19.64
C ALA A 45 -0.30 -6.81 -19.21
N GLU A 46 0.75 -6.27 -19.86
CA GLU A 46 2.13 -6.50 -19.45
C GLU A 46 2.42 -5.90 -18.07
N ARG A 47 1.84 -4.73 -17.76
CA ARG A 47 2.00 -4.12 -16.44
C ARG A 47 1.26 -4.90 -15.36
N VAL A 48 0.06 -5.42 -15.66
CA VAL A 48 -0.68 -6.31 -14.75
C VAL A 48 0.11 -7.58 -14.45
N ALA A 49 0.73 -8.19 -15.46
CA ALA A 49 1.63 -9.35 -15.23
C ALA A 49 2.83 -8.96 -14.35
N ALA A 50 3.45 -7.81 -14.61
CA ALA A 50 4.56 -7.30 -13.80
C ALA A 50 4.17 -6.99 -12.35
N VAL A 51 2.90 -6.71 -12.03
CA VAL A 51 2.45 -6.54 -10.64
C VAL A 51 2.62 -7.84 -9.83
N VAL A 52 2.51 -8.99 -10.49
CA VAL A 52 2.73 -10.31 -9.87
C VAL A 52 4.22 -10.67 -9.85
N ASP A 53 4.96 -10.33 -10.92
CA ASP A 53 6.34 -10.78 -11.12
C ASP A 53 7.43 -9.86 -10.54
N ASP A 54 7.16 -8.54 -10.45
CA ASP A 54 8.12 -7.51 -9.98
C ASP A 54 7.54 -6.71 -8.79
N PRO A 55 7.59 -7.29 -7.58
CA PRO A 55 6.94 -6.75 -6.40
C PRO A 55 7.52 -5.44 -5.87
N ASP A 56 8.76 -5.10 -6.23
CA ASP A 56 9.42 -3.89 -5.76
C ASP A 56 8.95 -2.64 -6.52
N SER A 57 8.48 -2.84 -7.75
CA SER A 57 8.00 -1.76 -8.63
C SER A 57 6.53 -1.41 -8.42
N VAL A 58 5.78 -2.21 -7.66
CA VAL A 58 4.32 -2.06 -7.54
C VAL A 58 3.97 -0.82 -6.73
N THR A 59 3.24 0.10 -7.35
CA THR A 59 2.73 1.28 -6.68
C THR A 59 1.46 0.97 -5.88
N LEU A 60 1.20 1.77 -4.86
CA LEU A 60 -0.04 1.71 -4.09
C LEU A 60 -1.27 1.99 -4.98
N ALA A 61 -1.13 2.84 -6.00
CA ALA A 61 -2.19 3.13 -6.97
C ALA A 61 -2.48 1.93 -7.88
N GLU A 62 -1.45 1.26 -8.39
CA GLU A 62 -1.61 0.01 -9.15
C GLU A 62 -2.23 -1.09 -8.29
N ALA A 63 -1.84 -1.20 -7.03
CA ALA A 63 -2.43 -2.14 -6.10
C ALA A 63 -3.93 -1.88 -5.91
N ALA A 64 -4.32 -0.62 -5.63
CA ALA A 64 -5.72 -0.24 -5.51
C ALA A 64 -6.51 -0.50 -6.80
N ALA A 65 -5.93 -0.19 -7.97
CA ALA A 65 -6.54 -0.46 -9.27
C ALA A 65 -6.83 -1.94 -9.47
N VAL A 66 -5.84 -2.81 -9.27
CA VAL A 66 -6.01 -4.27 -9.40
C VAL A 66 -7.03 -4.80 -8.41
N LEU A 67 -6.98 -4.41 -7.13
CA LEU A 67 -7.93 -4.89 -6.12
C LEU A 67 -9.36 -4.48 -6.44
N SER A 68 -9.56 -3.26 -6.95
CA SER A 68 -10.90 -2.75 -7.30
C SER A 68 -11.61 -3.57 -8.38
N CYS A 69 -10.88 -4.43 -9.12
CA CYS A 69 -11.52 -5.38 -10.01
C CYS A 69 -12.33 -6.43 -9.25
N SER A 70 -11.96 -6.83 -8.03
CA SER A 70 -12.77 -7.76 -7.23
C SER A 70 -13.92 -7.05 -6.50
N PRO A 71 -15.13 -7.65 -6.43
CA PRO A 71 -16.27 -7.09 -5.69
C PRO A 71 -16.04 -7.01 -4.17
N ASP A 72 -14.98 -7.62 -3.66
CA ASP A 72 -14.62 -7.58 -2.23
C ASP A 72 -13.93 -6.27 -1.83
N TYR A 73 -13.51 -5.45 -2.80
CA TYR A 73 -12.77 -4.22 -2.55
C TYR A 73 -13.50 -2.98 -3.10
N PRO A 74 -13.24 -1.79 -2.51
CA PRO A 74 -13.77 -0.53 -3.03
C PRO A 74 -13.23 -0.20 -4.43
N ALA A 75 -13.85 0.80 -5.07
CA ALA A 75 -13.29 1.42 -6.27
C ALA A 75 -11.89 2.00 -5.97
N ALA A 76 -10.99 1.98 -6.96
CA ALA A 76 -9.59 2.33 -6.77
C ALA A 76 -9.38 3.73 -6.15
N ASP A 77 -10.10 4.74 -6.65
CA ASP A 77 -10.00 6.11 -6.15
C ASP A 77 -10.48 6.23 -4.69
N ASP A 78 -11.60 5.58 -4.37
CA ASP A 78 -12.14 5.55 -3.01
C ASP A 78 -11.18 4.83 -2.06
N TYR A 79 -10.57 3.72 -2.51
CA TYR A 79 -9.62 2.98 -1.71
C TYR A 79 -8.35 3.79 -1.43
N LEU A 80 -7.84 4.53 -2.42
CA LEU A 80 -6.69 5.41 -2.23
C LEU A 80 -7.00 6.57 -1.27
N LEU A 81 -8.21 7.11 -1.29
CA LEU A 81 -8.65 8.11 -0.31
C LEU A 81 -8.70 7.51 1.10
N GLU A 82 -9.28 6.32 1.25
CA GLU A 82 -9.33 5.60 2.53
C GLU A 82 -7.93 5.33 3.08
N VAL A 83 -6.99 4.88 2.23
CA VAL A 83 -5.60 4.63 2.64
C VAL A 83 -4.93 5.91 3.14
N ARG A 84 -5.14 7.04 2.47
CA ARG A 84 -4.55 8.33 2.89
C ARG A 84 -5.15 8.81 4.21
N ASP A 85 -6.46 8.73 4.35
CA ASP A 85 -7.16 9.08 5.58
C ASP A 85 -6.69 8.19 6.73
N HIS A 86 -6.55 6.88 6.49
CA HIS A 86 -6.03 5.93 7.46
C HIS A 86 -4.60 6.28 7.89
N LEU A 87 -3.69 6.55 6.95
CA LEU A 87 -2.31 6.96 7.28
C LEU A 87 -2.28 8.22 8.15
N MET A 88 -3.03 9.26 7.76
CA MET A 88 -3.09 10.51 8.51
C MET A 88 -3.69 10.33 9.90
N LEU A 89 -4.73 9.49 10.02
CA LEU A 89 -5.33 9.12 11.28
C LEU A 89 -4.34 8.38 12.18
N GLN A 90 -3.66 7.35 11.67
CA GLN A 90 -2.69 6.57 12.43
C GLN A 90 -1.49 7.43 12.87
N MET A 91 -0.97 8.30 12.00
CA MET A 91 0.06 9.27 12.39
C MET A 91 -0.41 10.20 13.52
N SER A 92 -1.65 10.70 13.44
CA SER A 92 -2.22 11.53 14.49
C SER A 92 -2.43 10.78 15.80
N SER A 93 -2.92 9.53 15.75
CA SER A 93 -3.17 8.69 16.93
C SER A 93 -1.87 8.29 17.62
N ALA A 94 -0.85 7.91 16.84
CA ALA A 94 0.49 7.58 17.32
C ALA A 94 1.31 8.81 17.76
N VAL A 95 0.85 10.03 17.44
CA VAL A 95 1.59 11.29 17.66
C VAL A 95 2.96 11.26 16.96
N VAL A 96 2.99 10.68 15.76
CA VAL A 96 4.21 10.54 14.94
C VAL A 96 4.25 11.64 13.88
N ASP A 97 5.29 12.47 13.90
CA ASP A 97 5.56 13.41 12.82
C ASP A 97 6.36 12.77 11.66
N ILE A 98 6.37 13.42 10.50
CA ILE A 98 7.07 12.92 9.30
C ILE A 98 8.57 12.71 9.52
N GLY A 99 9.22 13.58 10.29
CA GLY A 99 10.65 13.45 10.58
C GLY A 99 10.94 12.28 11.51
N ALA A 100 10.08 12.03 12.51
CA ALA A 100 10.15 10.86 13.37
C ALA A 100 9.93 9.57 12.56
N LEU A 101 8.87 9.54 11.74
CA LEU A 101 8.57 8.42 10.84
C LEU A 101 9.75 8.12 9.91
N GLN A 102 10.30 9.14 9.24
CA GLN A 102 11.43 8.99 8.31
C GLN A 102 12.66 8.39 8.99
N ARG A 103 12.95 8.76 10.24
CA ARG A 103 14.08 8.21 11.00
C ARG A 103 13.84 6.78 11.50
N ALA A 104 12.58 6.39 11.65
CA ALA A 104 12.20 5.10 12.22
C ALA A 104 12.08 3.99 11.18
N ILE A 105 11.81 4.34 9.92
CA ILE A 105 11.71 3.38 8.81
C ILE A 105 13.00 3.34 8.00
N GLU A 106 13.32 2.18 7.42
CA GLU A 106 14.40 2.06 6.44
C GLU A 106 13.96 2.72 5.12
N THR A 107 14.53 3.89 4.83
CA THR A 107 14.19 4.67 3.64
C THR A 107 15.30 5.65 3.26
N ASP A 108 15.49 5.83 1.95
CA ASP A 108 16.35 6.87 1.39
C ASP A 108 15.58 8.19 1.11
N LEU A 109 14.29 8.21 1.41
CA LEU A 109 13.43 9.37 1.18
C LEU A 109 13.78 10.49 2.17
N ASP A 110 13.86 11.71 1.67
CA ASP A 110 13.89 12.88 2.53
C ASP A 110 12.51 13.13 3.18
N PRO A 111 12.43 13.91 4.27
CA PRO A 111 11.15 14.16 4.95
C PRO A 111 10.08 14.78 4.05
N LYS A 112 10.46 15.67 3.12
CA LYS A 112 9.50 16.31 2.23
C LYS A 112 8.94 15.32 1.22
N GLU A 113 9.79 14.46 0.67
CA GLU A 113 9.38 13.39 -0.25
C GLU A 113 8.43 12.40 0.45
N LEU A 114 8.77 11.97 1.66
CA LEU A 114 7.91 11.09 2.46
C LEU A 114 6.56 11.76 2.74
N GLN A 115 6.55 13.04 3.13
CA GLN A 115 5.31 13.79 3.33
C GLN A 115 4.46 13.83 2.06
N GLN A 116 5.04 14.14 0.91
CA GLN A 116 4.31 14.18 -0.35
C GLN A 116 3.70 12.84 -0.70
N LYS A 117 4.40 11.73 -0.45
CA LYS A 117 3.88 10.38 -0.68
C LYS A 117 2.73 10.06 0.28
N VAL A 118 2.87 10.35 1.58
CA VAL A 118 1.81 10.14 2.59
C VAL A 118 0.55 10.96 2.26
N GLU A 119 0.72 12.21 1.83
CA GLU A 119 -0.37 13.07 1.39
C GLU A 119 -0.93 12.70 -0.01
N GLY A 120 -0.37 11.68 -0.67
CA GLY A 120 -0.80 11.25 -2.01
C GLY A 120 -0.45 12.20 -3.15
N ARG A 121 0.45 13.16 -2.92
CA ARG A 121 0.96 14.13 -3.90
C ARG A 121 2.10 13.58 -4.75
N ARG A 122 2.63 12.41 -4.40
CA ARG A 122 3.62 11.64 -5.14
C ARG A 122 3.32 10.16 -4.99
N GLU A 123 3.66 9.37 -6.00
CA GLU A 123 3.45 7.92 -5.97
C GLU A 123 4.25 7.27 -4.84
N MET A 124 3.57 6.40 -4.09
CA MET A 124 4.16 5.55 -3.05
C MET A 124 4.14 4.11 -3.56
N THR A 125 5.23 3.38 -3.35
CA THR A 125 5.28 1.93 -3.61
C THR A 125 4.62 1.15 -2.49
N LEU A 126 4.16 -0.08 -2.76
CA LEU A 126 3.67 -0.97 -1.72
C LEU A 126 4.74 -1.28 -0.67
N ALA A 127 6.02 -1.33 -1.07
CA ALA A 127 7.13 -1.56 -0.16
C ALA A 127 7.33 -0.38 0.82
N GLU A 128 7.26 0.86 0.33
CA GLU A 128 7.27 2.05 1.19
C GLU A 128 6.04 2.08 2.09
N TYR A 129 4.86 1.81 1.54
CA TYR A 129 3.60 1.78 2.29
C TYR A 129 3.64 0.78 3.45
N ALA A 130 4.07 -0.46 3.19
CA ALA A 130 4.18 -1.51 4.20
C ALA A 130 5.10 -1.11 5.36
N ARG A 131 6.22 -0.42 5.09
CA ARG A 131 7.12 0.10 6.14
C ARG A 131 6.44 1.17 6.98
N VAL A 132 5.76 2.12 6.34
CA VAL A 132 5.05 3.22 7.02
C VAL A 132 3.94 2.68 7.90
N VAL A 133 2.98 1.94 7.33
CA VAL A 133 1.79 1.49 8.07
C VAL A 133 2.15 0.52 9.19
N ARG A 134 3.12 -0.37 8.98
CA ARG A 134 3.62 -1.25 10.04
C ARG A 134 4.24 -0.46 11.18
N HIS A 135 5.06 0.55 10.90
CA HIS A 135 5.65 1.36 11.97
C HIS A 135 4.56 2.10 12.76
N LEU A 136 3.60 2.71 12.07
CA LEU A 136 2.49 3.40 12.72
C LEU A 136 1.64 2.45 13.59
N ALA A 137 1.40 1.22 13.14
CA ALA A 137 0.69 0.21 13.93
C ALA A 137 1.48 -0.25 15.17
N VAL A 138 2.82 -0.23 15.13
CA VAL A 138 3.64 -0.46 16.34
C VAL A 138 3.49 0.69 17.33
N GLU A 139 3.48 1.93 16.87
CA GLU A 139 3.37 3.12 17.72
C GLU A 139 1.94 3.36 18.23
N ASN A 140 0.92 2.87 17.52
CA ASN A 140 -0.48 2.90 17.91
C ASN A 140 -1.12 1.49 17.84
N PRO A 141 -0.96 0.66 18.88
CA PRO A 141 -1.51 -0.70 18.91
C PRO A 141 -3.02 -0.75 19.24
N TRP A 142 -3.73 0.38 19.20
CA TRP A 142 -5.13 0.53 19.60
C TRP A 142 -6.01 1.02 18.46
#